data_AF-A0A564WGM4-F1
#
_entry.id   AF-A0A564WGM4-F1
#
_cell.length_a   1.000
_cell.length_b   1.000
_cell.length_c   1.000
_cell.angle_alpha   90.00
_cell.angle_beta   90.00
_cell.angle_gamma   90.00
#
_symmetry.space_group_name_H-M   'P 1'
#
loop_
_entity.id
_entity.type
_entity.pdbx_description
1 polymer ?
#
loop_
_entity_poly.entity_id
_entity_poly.type
_entity_poly.pdbx_seq_one_letter_code
_entity_poly.pdbx_strand_id
1 'polypeptide(L)'
;MSDRPFKVLGIQQVAIGGPDKEKMKKLWVDSLGLTITGNFKSERENVDEDIAAIGSGPLKVEVDLMQPVDPEKKPAVHNTPLNHIGLWIDDLAAAVEWLGANGVRFAPGGIRKGAAGFDITFLHPKGSAELPISGEGVLIELVQAPPEVIEAFGKLSA
;
A
#
# COMPACT_ATOMS: atom_id res chain seq x y z
N MET A 1 -19.78 -19.48 -1.61
CA MET A 1 -19.19 -18.36 -2.39
C MET A 1 -18.26 -18.99 -3.42
N SER A 2 -17.66 -18.26 -4.36
CA SER A 2 -16.46 -18.80 -5.03
C SER A 2 -15.32 -18.67 -4.02
N ASP A 3 -14.68 -19.78 -3.69
CA ASP A 3 -13.50 -19.76 -2.83
C ASP A 3 -12.35 -19.12 -3.61
N ARG A 4 -11.90 -17.97 -3.13
CA ARG A 4 -10.79 -17.23 -3.74
C ARG A 4 -9.50 -18.02 -3.51
N PRO A 5 -8.60 -18.14 -4.51
CA PRO A 5 -7.34 -18.87 -4.37
C PRO A 5 -6.28 -18.13 -3.52
N PHE A 6 -6.70 -17.09 -2.80
CA PHE A 6 -5.85 -16.20 -1.99
C PHE A 6 -6.66 -15.64 -0.81
N LYS A 7 -5.95 -15.24 0.25
CA LYS A 7 -6.47 -14.53 1.43
C LYS A 7 -5.99 -13.08 1.42
N VAL A 8 -6.80 -12.22 2.02
CA VAL A 8 -6.39 -10.90 2.45
C VAL A 8 -6.15 -11.01 3.95
N LEU A 9 -4.92 -10.78 4.40
CA LEU A 9 -4.48 -11.11 5.76
C LEU A 9 -4.68 -9.94 6.72
N GLY A 10 -4.26 -8.74 6.33
CA GLY A 10 -4.31 -7.53 7.15
C GLY A 10 -3.81 -6.30 6.42
N ILE A 11 -3.74 -5.17 7.13
CA ILE A 11 -3.16 -3.92 6.62
C ILE A 11 -1.62 -4.03 6.70
N GLN A 12 -0.95 -3.59 5.65
CA GLN A 12 0.49 -3.68 5.43
C GLN A 12 1.10 -2.28 5.53
N GLN A 13 0.49 -1.29 4.87
CA GLN A 13 0.82 0.13 5.06
C GLN A 13 -0.41 1.06 4.95
N VAL A 14 -0.30 2.28 5.50
CA VAL A 14 -1.23 3.39 5.28
C VAL A 14 -0.44 4.61 4.83
N ALA A 15 -0.55 4.97 3.57
CA ALA A 15 0.28 6.01 2.97
C ALA A 15 -0.40 7.38 3.04
N ILE A 16 0.31 8.37 3.58
CA ILE A 16 -0.21 9.69 3.93
C ILE A 16 0.46 10.75 3.06
N GLY A 17 -0.34 11.44 2.24
CA GLY A 17 0.13 12.47 1.33
C GLY A 17 0.14 13.87 1.96
N GLY A 18 1.26 14.57 1.89
CA GLY A 18 1.35 15.98 2.28
C GLY A 18 2.39 16.77 1.49
N PRO A 19 2.33 18.11 1.49
CA PRO A 19 3.31 18.96 0.80
C PRO A 19 4.64 19.10 1.57
N ASP A 20 4.71 18.58 2.80
CA ASP A 20 5.81 18.75 3.74
C ASP A 20 5.76 17.59 4.76
N LYS A 21 6.68 16.63 4.68
CA LYS A 21 6.69 15.47 5.58
C LYS A 21 7.20 15.80 6.99
N GLU A 22 7.97 16.87 7.16
CA GLU A 22 8.44 17.31 8.48
C GLU A 22 7.28 17.87 9.33
N LYS A 23 6.27 18.50 8.71
CA LYS A 23 5.00 18.80 9.39
C LYS A 23 4.23 17.55 9.80
N MET A 24 4.27 16.48 9.00
CA MET A 24 3.60 15.22 9.32
C MET A 24 4.32 14.47 10.47
N LYS A 25 5.65 14.44 10.46
CA LYS A 25 6.48 13.83 11.50
C LYS A 25 6.24 14.41 12.89
N LYS A 26 5.94 15.71 13.00
CA LYS A 26 5.54 16.34 14.27
C LYS A 26 4.30 15.73 14.92
N LEU A 27 3.37 15.21 14.13
CA LEU A 27 2.24 14.43 14.64
C LEU A 27 2.67 12.97 14.85
N TRP A 28 3.07 12.28 13.77
CA TRP A 28 3.24 10.83 13.77
C TRP A 28 4.43 10.35 14.61
N VAL A 29 5.58 10.99 14.50
CA VAL A 29 6.79 10.66 15.26
C VAL A 29 6.76 11.38 16.62
N ASP A 30 6.78 12.71 16.62
CA ASP A 30 7.06 13.48 17.84
C ASP A 30 5.91 13.46 18.86
N SER A 31 4.65 13.38 18.39
CA SER A 31 3.46 13.44 19.27
C SER A 31 2.79 12.07 19.51
N LEU A 32 2.81 11.17 18.52
CA LEU A 32 2.21 9.83 18.60
C LEU A 32 3.24 8.71 18.87
N GLY A 33 4.54 9.00 18.79
CA GLY A 33 5.61 8.08 19.18
C GLY A 33 5.94 6.97 18.16
N LEU A 34 5.53 7.12 16.89
CA LEU A 34 5.91 6.15 15.86
C LEU A 34 7.43 6.20 15.61
N THR A 35 8.03 5.04 15.38
CA THR A 35 9.45 4.94 15.02
C THR A 35 9.62 4.99 13.51
N ILE A 36 10.53 5.82 12.99
CA ILE A 36 10.96 5.74 11.59
C ILE A 36 11.80 4.48 11.40
N THR A 37 11.35 3.58 10.52
CA THR A 37 12.06 2.33 10.18
C THR A 37 12.73 2.37 8.81
N GLY A 38 12.45 3.38 7.97
CA GLY A 38 13.08 3.56 6.67
C GLY A 38 12.82 4.91 6.02
N ASN A 39 13.46 5.14 4.89
CA ASN A 39 13.20 6.25 3.97
C ASN A 39 13.26 5.70 2.54
N PHE A 40 12.39 6.20 1.67
CA PHE A 40 12.44 5.89 0.23
C PHE A 40 12.30 7.18 -0.57
N LYS A 41 12.96 7.22 -1.73
CA LYS A 41 12.91 8.37 -2.64
C LYS A 41 12.98 7.89 -4.09
N SER A 42 12.08 8.41 -4.92
CA SER A 42 12.02 8.09 -6.35
C SER A 42 11.62 9.31 -7.17
N GLU A 43 12.56 9.81 -7.98
CA GLU A 43 12.30 10.81 -9.03
C GLU A 43 11.25 10.32 -10.04
N ARG A 44 11.16 9.01 -10.27
CA ARG A 44 10.23 8.39 -11.25
C ARG A 44 8.79 8.38 -10.74
N GLU A 45 8.59 8.07 -9.46
CA GLU A 45 7.28 8.09 -8.80
C GLU A 45 6.95 9.48 -8.20
N ASN A 46 7.87 10.44 -8.32
CA ASN A 46 7.81 11.77 -7.71
C ASN A 46 7.46 11.73 -6.21
N VAL A 47 8.18 10.91 -5.45
CA VAL A 47 7.97 10.73 -4.01
C VAL A 47 9.28 10.77 -3.21
N ASP A 48 9.21 11.35 -2.01
CA ASP A 48 10.21 11.32 -0.95
C ASP A 48 9.45 11.08 0.37
N GLU A 49 9.64 9.91 0.97
CA GLU A 49 8.80 9.41 2.07
C GLU A 49 9.63 8.87 3.23
N ASP A 50 9.18 9.15 4.46
CA ASP A 50 9.71 8.53 5.67
C ASP A 50 8.73 7.46 6.14
N ILE A 51 9.21 6.22 6.21
CA ILE A 51 8.43 5.03 6.57
C ILE A 51 8.42 4.93 8.09
N ALA A 52 7.31 5.34 8.70
CA ALA A 52 7.05 5.16 10.13
C ALA A 52 6.39 3.80 10.40
N ALA A 53 6.39 3.33 11.65
CA ALA A 53 5.81 2.04 12.02
C ALA A 53 4.95 2.08 13.28
N ILE A 54 3.84 1.33 13.26
CA ILE A 54 3.01 0.95 14.42
C ILE A 54 2.94 -0.58 14.56
N GLY A 55 2.63 -1.06 15.76
CA GLY A 55 2.60 -2.50 16.05
C GLY A 55 4.01 -3.10 16.17
N SER A 56 4.13 -4.42 16.03
CA SER A 56 5.40 -5.14 16.17
C SER A 56 5.40 -6.50 15.49
N GLY A 57 6.60 -7.02 15.20
CA GLY A 57 6.78 -8.32 14.53
C GLY A 57 6.07 -8.40 13.17
N PRO A 58 5.55 -9.57 12.77
CA PRO A 58 4.78 -9.75 11.53
C PRO A 58 3.40 -9.08 11.53
N LEU A 59 3.01 -8.37 12.60
CA LEU A 59 1.78 -7.58 12.71
C LEU A 59 2.07 -6.07 12.73
N LYS A 60 3.30 -5.67 12.39
CA LYS A 60 3.70 -4.28 12.18
C LYS A 60 2.97 -3.73 10.95
N VAL A 61 2.46 -2.50 11.05
CA VAL A 61 1.88 -1.75 9.92
C VAL A 61 2.75 -0.51 9.69
N GLU A 62 3.05 -0.23 8.43
CA GLU A 62 3.83 0.94 8.03
C GLU A 62 2.92 2.17 7.80
N VAL A 63 3.46 3.36 8.03
CA VAL A 63 2.76 4.64 7.89
C VAL A 63 3.67 5.58 7.12
N ASP A 64 3.41 5.70 5.82
CA ASP A 64 4.35 6.30 4.89
C ASP A 64 4.09 7.78 4.74
N LEU A 65 5.02 8.61 5.23
CA LEU A 65 4.86 10.06 5.30
C LEU A 65 5.39 10.68 3.99
N MET A 66 4.59 10.60 2.94
CA MET A 66 4.94 10.98 1.58
C MET A 66 4.83 12.48 1.31
N GLN A 67 5.88 13.05 0.73
CA GLN A 67 5.82 14.32 0.01
C GLN A 67 6.33 14.16 -1.43
N PRO A 68 5.97 15.06 -2.36
CA PRO A 68 6.58 15.06 -3.69
C PRO A 68 8.08 15.39 -3.63
N VAL A 69 8.84 14.95 -4.63
CA VAL A 69 10.18 15.51 -4.89
C VAL A 69 10.05 16.89 -5.54
N ASP A 70 9.12 17.03 -6.48
CA ASP A 70 8.74 18.27 -7.14
C ASP A 70 7.20 18.42 -7.12
N PRO A 71 6.64 19.46 -6.47
CA PRO A 71 5.19 19.61 -6.33
C PRO A 71 4.47 19.84 -7.66
N GLU A 72 5.15 20.34 -8.69
CA GLU A 72 4.55 20.60 -10.01
C GLU A 72 4.55 19.36 -10.92
N LYS A 73 5.24 18.28 -10.52
CA LYS A 73 5.29 17.01 -11.27
C LYS A 73 4.16 16.04 -10.87
N LYS A 74 3.99 15.01 -11.70
CA LYS A 74 3.16 13.84 -11.43
C LYS A 74 4.04 12.58 -11.32
N PRO A 75 3.69 11.57 -10.49
CA PRO A 75 2.57 11.51 -9.54
C PRO A 75 2.53 12.66 -8.52
N ALA A 76 1.32 13.08 -8.12
CA ALA A 76 1.13 14.22 -7.22
C ALA A 76 0.67 13.71 -5.84
N VAL A 77 1.57 13.01 -5.15
CA VAL A 77 1.27 12.22 -3.93
C VAL A 77 0.61 13.01 -2.80
N HIS A 78 0.87 14.32 -2.74
CA HIS A 78 0.35 15.25 -1.74
C HIS A 78 -1.15 15.61 -1.91
N ASN A 79 -1.77 15.36 -3.07
CA ASN A 79 -3.13 15.83 -3.34
C ASN A 79 -4.23 15.00 -2.67
N THR A 80 -3.92 13.78 -2.22
CA THR A 80 -4.86 12.90 -1.51
C THR A 80 -4.27 12.60 -0.13
N PRO A 81 -4.80 13.17 0.96
CA PRO A 81 -4.19 13.06 2.30
C PRO A 81 -4.09 11.63 2.84
N LEU A 82 -5.11 10.80 2.63
CA LEU A 82 -5.02 9.34 2.75
C LEU A 82 -4.85 8.80 1.33
N ASN A 83 -3.61 8.63 0.90
CA ASN A 83 -3.26 8.43 -0.50
C ASN A 83 -3.65 7.03 -0.98
N HIS A 84 -3.22 6.01 -0.24
CA HIS A 84 -3.60 4.61 -0.45
C HIS A 84 -3.49 3.78 0.84
N ILE A 85 -4.06 2.58 0.81
CA ILE A 85 -3.85 1.55 1.82
C ILE A 85 -3.19 0.33 1.17
N GLY A 86 -2.22 -0.28 1.85
CA GLY A 86 -1.61 -1.54 1.47
C GLY A 86 -2.23 -2.71 2.22
N LEU A 87 -2.49 -3.81 1.51
CA LEU A 87 -3.08 -5.03 2.05
C LEU A 87 -2.13 -6.22 1.83
N TRP A 88 -1.87 -6.96 2.90
CA TRP A 88 -1.09 -8.20 2.89
C TRP A 88 -1.89 -9.32 2.20
N ILE A 89 -1.32 -9.94 1.17
CA ILE A 89 -1.88 -11.06 0.40
C ILE A 89 -0.95 -12.28 0.51
N ASP A 90 -1.50 -13.48 0.72
CA ASP A 90 -0.69 -14.71 0.83
C ASP A 90 -0.18 -15.24 -0.52
N ASP A 91 -0.98 -15.17 -1.59
CA ASP A 91 -0.55 -15.38 -2.98
C ASP A 91 -1.02 -14.21 -3.87
N LEU A 92 -0.09 -13.29 -4.16
CA LEU A 92 -0.36 -12.12 -4.98
C LEU A 92 -0.60 -12.47 -6.46
N ALA A 93 0.00 -13.55 -6.97
CA ALA A 93 -0.16 -13.95 -8.37
C ALA A 93 -1.56 -14.52 -8.61
N ALA A 94 -1.99 -15.45 -7.75
CA ALA A 94 -3.35 -15.99 -7.77
C ALA A 94 -4.41 -14.91 -7.49
N ALA A 95 -4.09 -13.93 -6.63
CA ALA A 95 -4.96 -12.77 -6.43
C ALA A 95 -5.14 -11.93 -7.70
N VAL A 96 -4.05 -11.60 -8.40
CA VAL A 96 -4.10 -10.81 -9.64
C VAL A 96 -4.87 -11.53 -10.75
N GLU A 97 -4.61 -12.81 -10.96
CA GLU A 97 -5.33 -13.62 -11.95
C GLU A 97 -6.83 -13.67 -11.65
N TRP A 98 -7.19 -14.06 -10.41
CA TRP A 98 -8.59 -14.23 -10.02
C TRP A 98 -9.35 -12.89 -10.02
N LEU A 99 -8.78 -11.81 -9.47
CA LEU A 99 -9.42 -10.50 -9.44
C LEU A 99 -9.59 -9.92 -10.85
N GLY A 100 -8.58 -10.07 -11.72
CA GLY A 100 -8.67 -9.66 -13.13
C GLY A 100 -9.77 -10.40 -13.89
N ALA A 101 -9.82 -11.73 -13.74
CA ALA A 101 -10.87 -12.57 -14.33
C ALA A 101 -12.28 -12.26 -13.80
N ASN A 102 -12.39 -11.71 -12.57
CA ASN A 102 -13.65 -11.26 -11.97
C ASN A 102 -13.95 -9.76 -12.20
N GLY A 103 -13.29 -9.11 -13.17
CA GLY A 103 -13.63 -7.76 -13.62
C GLY A 103 -13.09 -6.61 -12.75
N VAL A 104 -12.10 -6.88 -11.90
CA VAL A 104 -11.43 -5.85 -11.09
C VAL A 104 -10.38 -5.12 -11.92
N ARG A 105 -10.44 -3.78 -11.90
CA ARG A 105 -9.49 -2.94 -12.62
C ARG A 105 -8.22 -2.72 -11.82
N PHE A 106 -7.09 -3.20 -12.34
CA PHE A 106 -5.76 -2.83 -11.86
C PHE A 106 -5.30 -1.49 -12.44
N ALA A 107 -4.43 -0.80 -11.70
CA ALA A 107 -3.71 0.36 -12.19
C ALA A 107 -2.47 -0.08 -13.02
N PRO A 108 -1.89 0.81 -13.85
CA PRO A 108 -0.73 0.47 -14.66
C PRO A 108 0.50 0.03 -13.83
N GLY A 109 1.36 -0.76 -14.46
CA GLY A 109 2.66 -1.19 -13.90
C GLY A 109 2.74 -2.65 -13.47
N GLY A 110 1.59 -3.31 -13.23
CA GLY A 110 1.54 -4.73 -12.84
C GLY A 110 2.25 -5.04 -11.51
N ILE A 111 2.57 -6.32 -11.31
CA ILE A 111 3.39 -6.79 -10.18
C ILE A 111 4.83 -6.29 -10.36
N ARG A 112 5.35 -5.57 -9.37
CA ARG A 112 6.69 -4.97 -9.35
C ARG A 112 7.17 -4.78 -7.91
N LYS A 113 8.43 -4.38 -7.71
CA LYS A 113 8.94 -4.05 -6.37
C LYS A 113 8.44 -2.69 -5.86
N GLY A 114 7.95 -2.68 -4.62
CA GLY A 114 7.56 -1.49 -3.85
C GLY A 114 8.70 -0.91 -3.00
N ALA A 115 8.41 0.17 -2.26
CA ALA A 115 9.40 0.88 -1.43
C ALA A 115 10.06 -0.02 -0.37
N ALA A 116 9.26 -0.83 0.34
CA ALA A 116 9.72 -1.81 1.32
C ALA A 116 10.30 -3.11 0.72
N GLY A 117 10.48 -3.21 -0.60
CA GLY A 117 11.14 -4.35 -1.28
C GLY A 117 10.26 -5.59 -1.52
N PHE A 118 9.00 -5.55 -1.12
CA PHE A 118 7.99 -6.58 -1.45
C PHE A 118 7.50 -6.46 -2.90
N ASP A 119 6.86 -7.52 -3.40
CA ASP A 119 6.17 -7.48 -4.70
C ASP A 119 4.76 -6.89 -4.50
N ILE A 120 4.41 -5.92 -5.34
CA ILE A 120 3.24 -5.05 -5.17
C ILE A 120 2.50 -4.86 -6.50
N THR A 121 1.20 -4.63 -6.42
CA THR A 121 0.38 -4.09 -7.52
C THR A 121 -0.73 -3.22 -6.95
N PHE A 122 -1.42 -2.44 -7.77
CA PHE A 122 -2.47 -1.52 -7.32
C PHE A 122 -3.81 -1.80 -8.01
N LEU A 123 -4.90 -1.74 -7.24
CA LEU A 123 -6.26 -1.63 -7.75
C LEU A 123 -6.53 -0.17 -8.12
N HIS A 124 -7.14 0.07 -9.27
CA HIS A 124 -7.40 1.42 -9.76
C HIS A 124 -8.57 2.05 -8.97
N PRO A 125 -8.49 3.33 -8.57
CA PRO A 125 -9.54 3.99 -7.77
C PRO A 125 -10.83 4.31 -8.55
N LYS A 126 -10.97 3.86 -9.80
CA LYS A 126 -12.13 4.09 -10.68
C LYS A 126 -12.27 2.94 -11.68
N GLY A 127 -13.46 2.38 -11.88
CA GLY A 127 -13.71 1.33 -12.86
C GLY A 127 -13.49 1.76 -14.33
N SER A 128 -13.70 0.83 -15.26
CA SER A 128 -13.89 1.09 -16.69
C SER A 128 -15.12 0.33 -17.19
N ALA A 129 -15.50 0.49 -18.46
CA ALA A 129 -16.60 -0.28 -19.06
C ALA A 129 -16.29 -1.79 -19.17
N GLU A 130 -15.00 -2.15 -19.23
CA GLU A 130 -14.52 -3.54 -19.36
C GLU A 130 -14.21 -4.16 -17.99
N LEU A 131 -13.69 -3.37 -17.05
CA LEU A 131 -13.30 -3.77 -15.70
C LEU A 131 -14.03 -2.86 -14.70
N PRO A 132 -15.30 -3.14 -14.38
CA PRO A 132 -16.14 -2.21 -13.62
C PRO A 132 -15.81 -2.14 -12.13
N ILE A 133 -15.25 -3.20 -11.54
CA ILE A 133 -14.97 -3.24 -10.08
C ILE A 133 -13.68 -2.47 -9.79
N SER A 134 -13.72 -1.57 -8.80
CA SER A 134 -12.61 -0.67 -8.50
C SER A 134 -12.54 -0.31 -7.00
N GLY A 135 -11.57 0.50 -6.60
CA GLY A 135 -11.47 1.03 -5.24
C GLY A 135 -12.44 2.18 -4.91
N GLU A 136 -13.34 2.56 -5.83
CA GLU A 136 -14.41 3.56 -5.63
C GLU A 136 -13.94 4.88 -4.98
N GLY A 137 -12.83 5.42 -5.49
CA GLY A 137 -12.15 6.62 -5.01
C GLY A 137 -10.86 6.34 -4.23
N VAL A 138 -10.72 5.15 -3.64
CA VAL A 138 -9.54 4.74 -2.88
C VAL A 138 -8.54 4.02 -3.79
N LEU A 139 -7.27 4.42 -3.74
CA LEU A 139 -6.17 3.63 -4.31
C LEU A 139 -5.81 2.53 -3.31
N ILE A 140 -5.78 1.27 -3.74
CA ILE A 140 -5.51 0.12 -2.88
C ILE A 140 -4.30 -0.63 -3.45
N GLU A 141 -3.30 -0.86 -2.62
CA GLU A 141 -2.13 -1.67 -2.95
C GLU A 141 -2.32 -3.10 -2.42
N LEU A 142 -2.01 -4.08 -3.26
CA LEU A 142 -1.95 -5.49 -2.92
C LEU A 142 -0.49 -5.90 -2.86
N VAL A 143 -0.04 -6.39 -1.71
CA VAL A 143 1.37 -6.65 -1.40
C VAL A 143 1.55 -8.12 -1.05
N GLN A 144 2.55 -8.78 -1.67
CA GLN A 144 2.92 -10.15 -1.35
C GLN A 144 3.49 -10.22 0.07
N ALA A 145 2.76 -10.86 0.97
CA ALA A 145 3.19 -11.10 2.34
C ALA A 145 4.36 -12.11 2.38
N PRO A 146 5.37 -11.89 3.23
CA PRO A 146 6.41 -12.89 3.47
C PRO A 146 5.90 -14.03 4.38
N PRO A 147 6.57 -15.20 4.41
CA PRO A 147 6.09 -16.39 5.12
C PRO A 147 5.73 -16.17 6.59
N GLU A 148 6.51 -15.35 7.30
CA GLU A 148 6.29 -15.03 8.72
C GLU A 148 5.02 -14.21 8.98
N VAL A 149 4.58 -13.39 8.01
CA VAL A 149 3.30 -12.66 8.05
C VAL A 149 2.15 -13.62 7.76
N ILE A 150 2.30 -14.50 6.76
CA ILE A 150 1.32 -15.55 6.44
C ILE A 150 1.11 -16.48 7.65
N GLU A 151 2.18 -16.90 8.32
CA GLU A 151 2.12 -17.75 9.52
C GLU A 151 1.46 -17.03 10.71
N ALA A 152 1.81 -15.76 10.94
CA ALA A 152 1.27 -14.98 12.05
C ALA A 152 -0.24 -14.71 11.91
N PHE A 153 -0.70 -14.25 10.74
CA PHE A 153 -2.13 -14.07 10.48
C PHE A 153 -2.87 -15.41 10.42
N GLY A 154 -2.23 -16.48 9.93
CA GLY A 154 -2.77 -17.84 10.00
C GLY A 154 -3.12 -18.26 11.44
N LYS A 155 -2.20 -18.03 12.39
CA LYS A 155 -2.39 -18.31 13.82
C LYS A 155 -3.46 -17.47 14.52
N LEU A 156 -3.83 -16.30 13.97
CA LEU A 156 -4.93 -15.47 14.47
C LEU A 156 -6.30 -15.87 13.89
N SER A 157 -6.32 -16.72 12.87
CA SER A 157 -7.52 -17.13 12.13
C SER A 157 -8.05 -18.53 12.49
N ALA A 158 -7.49 -19.15 13.53
CA ALA A 158 -7.76 -20.52 13.98
C ALA A 158 -8.36 -20.56 15.39
#